data_AF-X1L352-F1
#
_entry.id   AF-X1L352-F1
#
_cell.length_a   1.000
_cell.length_b   1.000
_cell.length_c   1.000
_cell.angle_alpha   90.00
_cell.angle_beta   90.00
_cell.angle_gamma   90.00
#
_symmetry.space_group_name_H-M   'P 1'
#
loop_
_entity.id
_entity.type
_entity.pdbx_description
1 polymer ?
#
loop_
_entity_poly.entity_id
_entity_poly.type
_entity_poly.pdbx_seq_one_letter_code
_entity_poly.pdbx_strand_id
1 'polypeptide(L)'
;DKTKYPESDNRYGLSELQWIQYQLDNSTAVNDVIASDTLVRVSFQSQAPIHFLLCDKQGDVATIEYIDGKLVFHKGKDLSVTVLANNTYEESIDYTKKFIEFGGNDTIPKTIKSLDRFAQAASMVKKFDEKKSENIINYSFDILKTVSQGEATHWSNVYDIVNMKIYYKTYGNRETRVINFEDFNFSCKSPVLITDIENNIDRIEKDFIYYSTKLNRELIENVFNNVEFLKNIPKEARDSMARYPESFICNE
;
A
#
# COMPACT_ATOMS: atom_id res chain seq x y z
N ASP A 1 -15.40 -7.70 -1.76
CA ASP A 1 -14.26 -8.15 -0.96
C ASP A 1 -14.60 -9.49 -0.33
N LYS A 2 -13.76 -10.51 -0.55
CA LYS A 2 -13.90 -11.86 0.03
C LYS A 2 -12.83 -12.13 1.10
N THR A 3 -12.06 -11.10 1.47
CA THR A 3 -10.97 -11.24 2.42
C THR A 3 -11.53 -11.70 3.77
N LYS A 4 -11.01 -12.81 4.26
CA LYS A 4 -11.27 -13.38 5.58
C LYS A 4 -9.95 -13.79 6.19
N TYR A 5 -9.50 -13.03 7.18
CA TYR A 5 -8.26 -13.29 7.89
C TYR A 5 -8.32 -14.58 8.74
N PRO A 6 -7.16 -15.20 9.03
CA PRO A 6 -7.10 -16.39 9.86
C PRO A 6 -7.57 -16.14 11.29
N GLU A 7 -8.31 -17.10 11.84
CA GLU A 7 -8.60 -17.18 13.28
C GLU A 7 -7.31 -17.26 14.10
N SER A 8 -7.44 -17.13 15.43
CA SER A 8 -6.27 -17.29 16.30
C SER A 8 -5.69 -18.71 16.23
N ASP A 9 -4.39 -18.80 15.98
CA ASP A 9 -3.59 -20.02 16.03
C ASP A 9 -2.24 -19.73 16.72
N ASN A 10 -1.25 -20.61 16.51
CA ASN A 10 0.07 -20.50 17.13
C ASN A 10 0.93 -19.33 16.60
N ARG A 11 0.48 -18.63 15.55
CA ARG A 11 1.19 -17.49 14.95
C ARG A 11 0.87 -16.19 15.68
N TYR A 12 1.83 -15.28 15.69
CA TYR A 12 1.64 -13.95 16.25
C TYR A 12 0.66 -13.14 15.38
N GLY A 13 -0.39 -12.62 16.01
CA GLY A 13 -1.40 -11.80 15.33
C GLY A 13 -1.00 -10.33 15.28
N LEU A 14 -0.96 -9.76 14.09
CA LEU A 14 -0.73 -8.33 13.85
C LEU A 14 -1.97 -7.70 13.23
N SER A 15 -2.26 -6.42 13.48
CA SER A 15 -3.23 -5.71 12.63
C SER A 15 -2.69 -5.63 11.20
N GLU A 16 -3.59 -5.43 10.24
CA GLU A 16 -3.28 -5.34 8.82
C GLU A 16 -2.21 -4.30 8.48
N LEU A 17 -2.23 -3.13 9.15
CA LEU A 17 -1.22 -2.09 8.95
C LEU A 17 0.11 -2.43 9.62
N GLN A 18 0.08 -3.10 10.77
CA GLN A 18 1.28 -3.57 11.45
C GLN A 18 1.92 -4.76 10.75
N TRP A 19 1.13 -5.58 10.07
CA TRP A 19 1.64 -6.62 9.19
C TRP A 19 2.47 -6.01 8.06
N ILE A 20 2.00 -4.92 7.41
CA ILE A 20 2.80 -4.20 6.39
C ILE A 20 4.14 -3.75 6.97
N GLN A 21 4.13 -3.08 8.13
CA GLN A 21 5.37 -2.58 8.75
C GLN A 21 6.32 -3.74 9.10
N TYR A 22 5.81 -4.83 9.69
CA TYR A 22 6.60 -6.01 9.99
C TYR A 22 7.29 -6.56 8.74
N GLN A 23 6.59 -6.64 7.61
CA GLN A 23 7.20 -7.10 6.36
C GLN A 23 8.30 -6.14 5.89
N LEU A 24 8.07 -4.83 5.92
CA LEU A 24 9.07 -3.83 5.51
C LEU A 24 10.32 -3.84 6.42
N ASP A 25 10.16 -4.16 7.70
CA ASP A 25 11.27 -4.22 8.67
C ASP A 25 12.07 -5.52 8.59
N ASN A 26 11.44 -6.64 8.19
CA ASN A 26 12.03 -7.98 8.32
C ASN A 26 12.23 -8.74 6.99
N SER A 27 11.79 -8.20 5.86
CA SER A 27 11.86 -8.87 4.56
C SER A 27 12.66 -8.07 3.55
N THR A 28 13.40 -8.78 2.69
CA THR A 28 14.14 -8.19 1.56
C THR A 28 13.58 -8.62 0.21
N ALA A 29 12.94 -9.79 0.16
CA ALA A 29 12.36 -10.37 -1.04
C ALA A 29 10.90 -10.79 -0.82
N VAL A 30 10.13 -10.91 -1.89
CA VAL A 30 8.74 -11.38 -1.85
C VAL A 30 8.60 -12.75 -1.17
N ASN A 31 9.60 -13.62 -1.32
CA ASN A 31 9.58 -14.95 -0.71
C ASN A 31 9.69 -14.90 0.83
N ASP A 32 10.38 -13.90 1.39
CA ASP A 32 10.48 -13.72 2.85
C ASP A 32 9.09 -13.45 3.43
N VAL A 33 8.31 -12.59 2.76
CA VAL A 33 6.93 -12.25 3.13
C VAL A 33 6.03 -13.48 3.10
N ILE A 34 6.11 -14.30 2.05
CA ILE A 34 5.32 -15.54 1.95
C ILE A 34 5.71 -16.52 3.06
N ALA A 35 7.01 -16.70 3.32
CA ALA A 35 7.50 -17.60 4.37
C ALA A 35 7.08 -17.14 5.79
N SER A 36 6.92 -15.83 5.99
CA SER A 36 6.51 -15.25 7.27
C SER A 36 5.13 -15.72 7.76
N ASP A 37 4.26 -16.24 6.88
CA ASP A 37 2.95 -16.78 7.24
C ASP A 37 3.03 -17.99 8.18
N THR A 38 4.20 -18.58 8.35
CA THR A 38 4.46 -19.62 9.36
C THR A 38 4.63 -19.08 10.78
N LEU A 39 4.89 -17.77 10.92
CA LEU A 39 5.23 -17.11 12.18
C LEU A 39 4.24 -16.02 12.57
N VAL A 40 3.82 -15.19 11.60
CA VAL A 40 2.91 -14.07 11.80
C VAL A 40 1.65 -14.24 10.95
N ARG A 41 0.53 -13.71 11.42
CA ARG A 41 -0.74 -13.66 10.68
C ARG A 41 -1.35 -12.27 10.80
N VAL A 42 -2.16 -11.89 9.81
CA VAL A 42 -3.08 -10.76 9.99
C VAL A 42 -4.19 -11.20 10.95
N SER A 43 -4.47 -10.37 11.94
CA SER A 43 -5.44 -10.65 13.00
C SER A 43 -6.86 -10.57 12.46
N PHE A 44 -7.69 -11.56 12.78
CA PHE A 44 -9.14 -11.54 12.55
C PHE A 44 -9.86 -10.34 13.20
N GLN A 45 -9.21 -9.64 14.13
CA GLN A 45 -9.73 -8.43 14.77
C GLN A 45 -9.54 -7.16 13.91
N SER A 46 -8.82 -7.26 12.78
CA SER A 46 -8.69 -6.19 11.80
C SER A 46 -10.06 -5.70 11.36
N GLN A 47 -10.28 -4.39 11.42
CA GLN A 47 -11.56 -3.77 11.09
C GLN A 47 -11.67 -3.40 9.61
N ALA A 48 -10.55 -3.40 8.87
CA ALA A 48 -10.51 -3.21 7.43
C ALA A 48 -9.92 -4.46 6.75
N PRO A 49 -10.75 -5.34 6.16
CA PRO A 49 -10.24 -6.39 5.29
C PRO A 49 -9.53 -5.75 4.08
N ILE A 50 -8.27 -6.11 3.89
CA ILE A 50 -7.44 -5.69 2.76
C ILE A 50 -6.59 -6.87 2.30
N HIS A 51 -6.10 -6.75 1.08
CA HIS A 51 -5.13 -7.64 0.46
C HIS A 51 -4.01 -6.81 -0.15
N PHE A 52 -2.90 -7.46 -0.46
CA PHE A 52 -1.64 -6.78 -0.70
C PHE A 52 -1.12 -7.10 -2.10
N LEU A 53 -0.55 -6.10 -2.75
CA LEU A 53 0.31 -6.24 -3.91
C LEU A 53 1.68 -5.72 -3.49
N LEU A 54 2.71 -6.55 -3.60
CA LEU A 54 4.06 -6.21 -3.20
C LEU A 54 5.05 -6.56 -4.30
N CYS A 55 6.15 -5.81 -4.34
CA CYS A 55 7.24 -5.96 -5.28
C CYS A 55 8.56 -5.79 -4.51
N ASP A 56 9.58 -6.57 -4.86
CA ASP A 56 10.93 -6.41 -4.31
C ASP A 56 11.90 -5.77 -5.32
N LYS A 57 13.13 -5.49 -4.85
CA LYS A 57 14.16 -4.82 -5.64
C LYS A 57 14.66 -5.68 -6.82
N GLN A 58 14.40 -6.99 -6.81
CA GLN A 58 14.74 -7.89 -7.91
C GLN A 58 13.65 -7.88 -9.00
N GLY A 59 12.51 -7.24 -8.75
CA GLY A 59 11.37 -7.18 -9.67
C GLY A 59 10.41 -8.36 -9.52
N ASP A 60 10.57 -9.19 -8.47
CA ASP A 60 9.57 -10.19 -8.15
C ASP A 60 8.33 -9.49 -7.58
N VAL A 61 7.15 -9.93 -8.01
CA VAL A 61 5.86 -9.38 -7.59
C VAL A 61 4.97 -10.51 -7.10
N ALA A 62 4.20 -10.24 -6.05
CA ALA A 62 3.13 -11.14 -5.62
C ALA A 62 1.88 -10.38 -5.17
N THR A 63 0.72 -11.03 -5.30
CA THR A 63 -0.46 -10.69 -4.50
C THR A 63 -0.51 -11.57 -3.26
N ILE A 64 -1.00 -11.03 -2.16
CA ILE A 64 -1.29 -11.76 -0.91
C ILE A 64 -2.73 -11.46 -0.53
N GLU A 65 -3.55 -12.50 -0.54
CA GLU A 65 -4.97 -12.46 -0.19
C GLU A 65 -5.24 -13.43 0.96
N TYR A 66 -6.28 -13.17 1.75
CA TYR A 66 -6.73 -14.12 2.77
C TYR A 66 -8.13 -14.61 2.41
N ILE A 67 -8.23 -15.85 1.95
CA ILE A 67 -9.49 -16.46 1.49
C ILE A 67 -9.80 -17.63 2.41
N ASP A 68 -11.00 -17.64 2.98
CA ASP A 68 -11.44 -18.65 3.94
C ASP A 68 -10.47 -18.86 5.13
N GLY A 69 -9.84 -17.78 5.60
CA GLY A 69 -8.90 -17.81 6.71
C GLY A 69 -7.50 -18.34 6.35
N LYS A 70 -7.19 -18.47 5.05
CA LYS A 70 -5.90 -18.98 4.57
C LYS A 70 -5.21 -17.96 3.68
N LEU A 71 -3.89 -17.87 3.78
CA LEU A 71 -3.10 -17.09 2.85
C LEU A 71 -3.15 -17.75 1.46
N VAL A 72 -3.56 -16.96 0.46
CA VAL A 72 -3.52 -17.29 -0.96
C VAL A 72 -2.64 -16.26 -1.63
N PHE A 73 -1.68 -16.69 -2.44
CA PHE A 73 -0.78 -15.80 -3.14
C PHE A 73 -0.65 -16.17 -4.62
N HIS A 74 -0.35 -15.18 -5.44
CA HIS A 74 -0.07 -15.37 -6.87
C HIS A 74 1.28 -14.73 -7.19
N LYS A 75 2.17 -15.48 -7.84
CA LYS A 75 3.51 -15.03 -8.25
C LYS A 75 3.90 -15.66 -9.58
N GLY A 76 4.77 -14.99 -10.34
CA GLY A 76 5.31 -15.52 -11.59
C GLY A 76 4.19 -15.84 -12.59
N LYS A 77 4.13 -17.07 -13.09
CA LYS A 77 3.11 -17.50 -14.07
C LYS A 77 1.67 -17.42 -13.54
N ASP A 78 1.49 -17.50 -12.23
CA ASP A 78 0.16 -17.44 -11.60
C ASP A 78 -0.29 -15.98 -11.41
N LEU A 79 0.61 -15.01 -11.59
CA LEU A 79 0.36 -13.57 -11.58
C LEU A 79 0.44 -12.99 -13.00
N SER A 80 -0.54 -13.33 -13.84
CA SER A 80 -0.55 -12.93 -15.26
C SER A 80 -0.56 -11.41 -15.53
N VAL A 81 -1.04 -10.63 -14.56
CA VAL A 81 -1.04 -9.15 -14.58
C VAL A 81 -0.66 -8.64 -13.19
N THR A 82 0.28 -7.70 -13.11
CA THR A 82 0.75 -7.07 -11.86
C THR A 82 -0.14 -5.90 -11.43
N VAL A 83 -1.43 -6.17 -11.24
CA VAL A 83 -2.43 -5.18 -10.78
C VAL A 83 -3.26 -5.81 -9.68
N LEU A 84 -3.74 -5.02 -8.72
CA LEU A 84 -4.70 -5.42 -7.71
C LEU A 84 -5.73 -4.30 -7.49
N ALA A 85 -6.99 -4.68 -7.30
CA ALA A 85 -8.12 -3.82 -6.95
C ALA A 85 -8.98 -4.56 -5.91
N ASN A 86 -10.15 -4.05 -5.53
CA ASN A 86 -10.91 -4.54 -4.36
C ASN A 86 -11.66 -5.90 -4.52
N ASN A 87 -11.50 -6.58 -5.65
CA ASN A 87 -12.02 -7.95 -5.87
C ASN A 87 -10.86 -8.94 -5.80
N THR A 88 -11.15 -10.21 -5.53
CA THR A 88 -10.10 -11.23 -5.49
C THR A 88 -9.30 -11.24 -6.79
N TYR A 89 -8.01 -11.57 -6.73
CA TYR A 89 -7.16 -11.55 -7.92
C TYR A 89 -7.71 -12.49 -9.01
N GLU A 90 -8.13 -13.70 -8.64
CA GLU A 90 -8.74 -14.68 -9.55
C GLU A 90 -9.98 -14.13 -10.27
N GLU A 91 -10.95 -13.58 -9.51
CA GLU A 91 -12.15 -12.94 -10.07
C GLU A 91 -11.79 -11.79 -11.03
N SER A 92 -10.76 -11.02 -10.68
CA SER A 92 -10.31 -9.89 -11.48
C SER A 92 -9.69 -10.34 -12.80
N ILE A 93 -8.83 -11.38 -12.79
CA ILE A 93 -8.28 -11.98 -14.00
C ILE A 93 -9.38 -12.59 -14.87
N ASP A 94 -10.31 -13.33 -14.28
CA ASP A 94 -11.45 -13.90 -15.02
C ASP A 94 -12.31 -12.83 -15.69
N TYR A 95 -12.51 -11.69 -15.02
CA TYR A 95 -13.22 -10.56 -15.60
C TYR A 95 -12.53 -10.01 -16.86
N THR A 96 -11.19 -9.92 -16.86
CA THR A 96 -10.45 -9.35 -18.00
C THR A 96 -10.60 -10.13 -19.30
N LYS A 97 -10.83 -11.45 -19.24
CA LYS A 97 -10.91 -12.35 -20.40
C LYS A 97 -11.99 -11.95 -21.42
N LYS A 98 -12.95 -11.12 -21.02
CA LYS A 98 -14.03 -10.62 -21.90
C LYS A 98 -13.58 -9.50 -22.84
N PHE A 99 -12.49 -8.82 -22.52
CA PHE A 99 -12.08 -7.60 -23.21
C PHE A 99 -11.04 -7.83 -24.30
N ILE A 100 -11.09 -6.98 -25.33
CA ILE A 100 -10.24 -7.06 -26.53
C ILE A 100 -8.75 -7.16 -26.19
N GLU A 101 -8.27 -6.39 -25.21
CA GLU A 101 -6.86 -6.40 -24.80
C GLU A 101 -6.38 -7.75 -24.22
N PHE A 102 -7.31 -8.62 -23.84
CA PHE A 102 -7.07 -9.93 -23.26
C PHE A 102 -7.62 -11.07 -24.13
N GLY A 103 -7.97 -10.78 -25.40
CA GLY A 103 -8.43 -11.77 -26.36
C GLY A 103 -9.95 -12.00 -26.39
N GLY A 104 -10.72 -11.16 -25.69
CA GLY A 104 -12.17 -11.14 -25.78
C GLY A 104 -12.70 -10.21 -26.88
N ASN A 105 -13.98 -9.86 -26.79
CA ASN A 105 -14.69 -9.07 -27.81
C ASN A 105 -15.25 -7.74 -27.29
N ASP A 106 -15.25 -7.52 -25.98
CA ASP A 106 -15.86 -6.35 -25.36
C ASP A 106 -14.84 -5.22 -25.18
N THR A 107 -15.34 -3.99 -25.11
CA THR A 107 -14.53 -2.85 -24.68
C THR A 107 -14.58 -2.72 -23.15
N ILE A 108 -13.47 -2.32 -22.54
CA ILE A 108 -13.39 -2.15 -21.08
C ILE A 108 -14.28 -0.97 -20.66
N PRO A 109 -15.26 -1.17 -19.76
CA PRO A 109 -16.07 -0.08 -19.24
C PRO A 109 -15.22 0.90 -18.43
N LYS A 110 -15.49 2.20 -18.59
CA LYS A 110 -14.82 3.27 -17.83
C LYS A 110 -15.66 3.69 -16.63
N THR A 111 -15.80 2.79 -15.65
CA THR A 111 -16.56 3.06 -14.42
C THR A 111 -15.67 2.99 -13.18
N ILE A 112 -16.21 3.41 -12.03
CA ILE A 112 -15.52 3.34 -10.74
C ILE A 112 -15.52 1.92 -10.12
N LYS A 113 -16.25 0.96 -10.71
CA LYS A 113 -16.34 -0.40 -10.19
C LYS A 113 -14.95 -1.04 -10.14
N SER A 114 -14.68 -1.75 -9.04
CA SER A 114 -13.39 -2.41 -8.79
C SER A 114 -12.86 -3.23 -9.98
N LEU A 115 -13.68 -4.11 -10.54
CA LEU A 115 -13.31 -4.94 -11.71
C LEU A 115 -13.02 -4.12 -12.97
N ASP A 116 -13.76 -3.02 -13.20
CA ASP A 116 -13.53 -2.12 -14.34
C ASP A 116 -12.22 -1.34 -14.17
N ARG A 117 -11.93 -0.88 -12.95
CA ARG A 117 -10.66 -0.22 -12.62
C ARG A 117 -9.48 -1.18 -12.77
N PHE A 118 -9.62 -2.42 -12.31
CA PHE A 118 -8.62 -3.47 -12.54
C PHE A 118 -8.35 -3.66 -14.03
N ALA A 119 -9.38 -3.87 -14.84
CA ALA A 119 -9.23 -4.11 -16.27
C ALA A 119 -8.59 -2.91 -17.00
N GLN A 120 -8.94 -1.67 -16.64
CA GLN A 120 -8.33 -0.47 -17.18
C GLN A 120 -6.83 -0.38 -16.84
N ALA A 121 -6.46 -0.53 -15.56
CA ALA A 121 -5.06 -0.52 -15.15
C ALA A 121 -4.27 -1.67 -15.80
N ALA A 122 -4.84 -2.88 -15.82
CA ALA A 122 -4.25 -4.06 -16.46
C ALA A 122 -3.97 -3.83 -17.95
N SER A 123 -4.93 -3.23 -18.66
CA SER A 123 -4.81 -2.86 -20.07
C SER A 123 -3.66 -1.87 -20.30
N MET A 124 -3.53 -0.85 -19.43
CA MET A 124 -2.44 0.12 -19.51
C MET A 124 -1.08 -0.54 -19.22
N VAL A 125 -0.96 -1.29 -18.12
CA VAL A 125 0.27 -2.04 -17.80
C VAL A 125 0.69 -2.93 -18.98
N LYS A 126 -0.24 -3.64 -19.62
CA LYS A 126 0.04 -4.48 -20.79
C LYS A 126 0.47 -3.70 -22.04
N LYS A 127 -0.06 -2.49 -22.22
CA LYS A 127 0.24 -1.63 -23.37
C LYS A 127 1.50 -0.79 -23.19
N PHE A 128 2.09 -0.79 -21.98
CA PHE A 128 3.29 -0.04 -21.70
C PHE A 128 4.41 -0.44 -22.67
N ASP A 129 5.03 0.57 -23.29
CA ASP A 129 6.13 0.43 -24.22
C ASP A 129 7.20 1.45 -23.83
N GLU A 130 8.28 0.97 -23.21
CA GLU A 130 9.39 1.81 -22.74
C GLU A 130 9.97 2.70 -23.84
N LYS A 131 9.95 2.26 -25.10
CA LYS A 131 10.53 3.03 -26.21
C LYS A 131 9.66 4.20 -26.64
N LYS A 132 8.36 4.16 -26.30
CA LYS A 132 7.39 5.21 -26.67
C LYS A 132 6.99 6.08 -25.49
N SER A 133 7.28 5.66 -24.27
CA SER A 133 6.90 6.40 -23.08
C SER A 133 7.97 7.43 -22.73
N GLU A 134 7.56 8.69 -22.56
CA GLU A 134 8.50 9.77 -22.22
C GLU A 134 9.10 9.61 -20.81
N ASN A 135 8.33 9.02 -19.87
CA ASN A 135 8.75 8.80 -18.48
C ASN A 135 7.86 7.77 -17.77
N ILE A 136 8.44 6.73 -17.14
CA ILE A 136 7.71 5.67 -16.42
C ILE A 136 6.96 6.17 -15.17
N ILE A 137 7.48 7.18 -14.48
CA ILE A 137 6.83 7.79 -13.33
C ILE A 137 5.55 8.52 -13.76
N ASN A 138 5.63 9.30 -14.85
CA ASN A 138 4.45 9.97 -15.41
C ASN A 138 3.42 8.95 -15.90
N TYR A 139 3.85 7.90 -16.60
CA TYR A 139 2.95 6.83 -17.05
C TYR A 139 2.25 6.12 -15.88
N SER A 140 2.98 5.88 -14.78
CA SER A 140 2.41 5.31 -13.56
C SER A 140 1.34 6.22 -12.96
N PHE A 141 1.58 7.54 -12.91
CA PHE A 141 0.57 8.49 -12.48
C PHE A 141 -0.64 8.58 -13.44
N ASP A 142 -0.44 8.38 -14.75
CA ASP A 142 -1.53 8.33 -15.71
C ASP A 142 -2.42 7.10 -15.50
N ILE A 143 -1.83 5.95 -15.16
CA ILE A 143 -2.59 4.76 -14.72
C ILE A 143 -3.43 5.11 -13.50
N LEU A 144 -2.80 5.63 -12.44
CA LEU A 144 -3.48 5.97 -11.18
C LEU A 144 -4.59 7.00 -11.38
N LYS A 145 -4.37 8.01 -12.23
CA LYS A 145 -5.38 9.01 -12.60
C LYS A 145 -6.56 8.37 -13.33
N THR A 146 -6.29 7.47 -14.28
CA THR A 146 -7.32 6.76 -15.06
C THR A 146 -8.25 5.95 -14.17
N VAL A 147 -7.72 5.32 -13.12
CA VAL A 147 -8.48 4.51 -12.16
C VAL A 147 -8.84 5.24 -10.87
N SER A 148 -8.69 6.57 -10.84
CA SER A 148 -9.09 7.37 -9.69
C SER A 148 -10.61 7.44 -9.56
N GLN A 149 -11.08 7.62 -8.32
CA GLN A 149 -12.51 7.75 -7.99
C GLN A 149 -12.87 9.20 -7.65
N GLY A 150 -12.31 10.17 -8.40
CA GLY A 150 -12.53 11.59 -8.18
C GLY A 150 -12.10 12.02 -6.77
N GLU A 151 -13.00 12.68 -6.04
CA GLU A 151 -12.76 13.19 -4.69
C GLU A 151 -12.56 12.09 -3.64
N ALA A 152 -12.98 10.85 -3.93
CA ALA A 152 -12.75 9.71 -3.03
C ALA A 152 -11.30 9.20 -3.07
N THR A 153 -10.49 9.63 -4.05
CA THR A 153 -9.05 9.30 -4.10
C THR A 153 -8.25 10.42 -3.44
N HIS A 154 -7.81 10.18 -2.20
CA HIS A 154 -7.12 11.18 -1.38
C HIS A 154 -5.64 11.31 -1.68
N TRP A 155 -4.98 10.28 -2.17
CA TRP A 155 -3.57 10.31 -2.55
C TRP A 155 -3.25 9.29 -3.64
N SER A 156 -2.12 9.48 -4.30
CA SER A 156 -1.59 8.60 -5.33
C SER A 156 -0.07 8.54 -5.19
N ASN A 157 0.46 7.33 -5.07
CA ASN A 157 1.87 7.07 -4.77
C ASN A 157 2.48 6.20 -5.88
N VAL A 158 3.69 6.51 -6.29
CA VAL A 158 4.51 5.72 -7.22
C VAL A 158 5.85 5.44 -6.53
N TYR A 159 6.13 4.17 -6.30
CA TYR A 159 7.38 3.70 -5.69
C TYR A 159 8.36 3.35 -6.80
N ASP A 160 9.43 4.12 -6.94
CA ASP A 160 10.58 3.78 -7.77
C ASP A 160 11.56 2.96 -6.93
N ILE A 161 11.33 1.64 -6.93
CA ILE A 161 12.02 0.69 -6.06
C ILE A 161 13.51 0.59 -6.44
N VAL A 162 13.85 0.73 -7.72
CA VAL A 162 15.24 0.64 -8.19
C VAL A 162 16.05 1.81 -7.66
N ASN A 163 15.50 3.02 -7.76
CA ASN A 163 16.17 4.25 -7.32
C ASN A 163 15.84 4.65 -5.88
N MET A 164 15.08 3.83 -5.15
CA MET A 164 14.66 4.06 -3.76
C MET A 164 13.99 5.43 -3.54
N LYS A 165 13.05 5.77 -4.44
CA LYS A 165 12.28 7.02 -4.37
C LYS A 165 10.79 6.77 -4.26
N ILE A 166 10.11 7.62 -3.49
CA ILE A 166 8.64 7.64 -3.43
C ILE A 166 8.18 8.95 -4.03
N TYR A 167 7.41 8.86 -5.11
CA TYR A 167 6.72 9.99 -5.72
C TYR A 167 5.27 9.98 -5.24
N TYR A 168 4.74 11.11 -4.82
CA TYR A 168 3.35 11.15 -4.34
C TYR A 168 2.64 12.46 -4.63
N LYS A 169 1.31 12.36 -4.71
CA LYS A 169 0.36 13.46 -4.87
C LYS A 169 -0.80 13.25 -3.88
N THR A 170 -1.34 14.34 -3.35
CA THR A 170 -2.50 14.32 -2.47
C THR A 170 -3.67 15.01 -3.16
N TYR A 171 -4.87 14.87 -2.61
CA TYR A 171 -6.04 15.58 -3.09
C TYR A 171 -5.87 17.09 -2.92
N GLY A 172 -5.34 17.51 -1.76
CA GLY A 172 -5.11 18.91 -1.38
C GLY A 172 -3.92 19.56 -2.07
N ASN A 173 -2.89 18.79 -2.44
CA ASN A 173 -1.72 19.28 -3.15
C ASN A 173 -1.36 18.34 -4.32
N ARG A 174 -1.53 18.86 -5.54
CA ARG A 174 -1.39 18.10 -6.80
C ARG A 174 0.02 18.14 -7.39
N GLU A 175 0.94 18.91 -6.78
CA GLU A 175 2.35 18.89 -7.15
C GLU A 175 2.96 17.53 -6.83
N THR A 176 3.82 17.04 -7.74
CA THR A 176 4.57 15.80 -7.50
C THR A 176 5.65 16.07 -6.46
N ARG A 177 5.56 15.44 -5.30
CA ARG A 177 6.61 15.47 -4.28
C ARG A 177 7.38 14.17 -4.29
N VAL A 178 8.64 14.23 -3.85
CA VAL A 178 9.57 13.11 -3.90
C VAL A 178 10.22 12.94 -2.54
N ILE A 179 10.25 11.71 -2.05
CA ILE A 179 11.08 11.28 -0.92
C ILE A 179 12.19 10.42 -1.50
N ASN A 180 13.44 10.83 -1.30
CA ASN A 180 14.63 10.08 -1.70
C ASN A 180 15.22 9.37 -0.48
N PHE A 181 15.27 8.04 -0.48
CA PHE A 181 15.74 7.29 0.69
C PHE A 181 17.23 7.52 0.99
N GLU A 182 18.03 7.90 -0.02
CA GLU A 182 19.44 8.23 0.18
C GLU A 182 19.64 9.48 1.08
N ASP A 183 18.60 10.30 1.25
CA ASP A 183 18.64 11.48 2.11
C ASP A 183 18.43 11.13 3.60
N PHE A 184 18.17 9.85 3.93
CA PHE A 184 17.88 9.39 5.29
C PHE A 184 18.99 8.50 5.86
N ASN A 185 19.21 8.62 7.17
CA ASN A 185 20.07 7.69 7.92
C ASN A 185 19.21 6.68 8.69
N PHE A 186 19.18 5.43 8.21
CA PHE A 186 18.39 4.35 8.80
C PHE A 186 19.09 3.58 9.95
N SER A 187 20.21 4.08 10.48
CA SER A 187 20.79 3.49 11.70
C SER A 187 19.79 3.53 12.86
N CYS A 188 19.77 2.47 13.69
CA CYS A 188 18.96 2.43 14.91
C CYS A 188 19.24 3.57 15.91
N LYS A 189 20.35 4.31 15.75
CA LYS A 189 20.70 5.48 16.55
C LYS A 189 20.08 6.79 16.03
N SER A 190 19.57 6.79 14.81
CA SER A 190 18.92 7.95 14.21
C SER A 190 17.54 8.20 14.82
N PRO A 191 17.11 9.46 14.95
CA PRO A 191 15.75 9.77 15.38
C PRO A 191 14.74 9.36 14.30
N VAL A 192 13.55 8.94 14.74
CA VAL A 192 12.39 8.77 13.84
C VAL A 192 11.92 10.14 13.36
N LEU A 193 11.65 10.25 12.06
CA LEU A 193 11.22 11.50 11.41
C LEU A 193 9.76 11.42 10.99
N ILE A 194 9.07 12.56 11.02
CA ILE A 194 7.72 12.74 10.46
C ILE A 194 7.64 14.01 9.64
N THR A 195 6.69 14.05 8.70
CA THR A 195 6.33 15.25 7.94
C THR A 195 4.83 15.25 7.66
N ASP A 196 4.27 16.42 7.38
CA ASP A 196 2.91 16.55 6.86
C ASP A 196 2.94 16.33 5.35
N ILE A 197 2.20 15.33 4.88
CA ILE A 197 2.15 14.96 3.47
C ILE A 197 1.57 16.06 2.58
N GLU A 198 0.90 17.08 3.12
CA GLU A 198 0.40 18.20 2.33
C GLU A 198 1.48 19.25 2.01
N ASN A 199 2.56 19.29 2.78
CA ASN A 199 3.68 20.21 2.55
C ASN A 199 4.49 19.80 1.31
N ASN A 200 5.15 20.79 0.70
CA ASN A 200 6.20 20.51 -0.29
C ASN A 200 7.48 20.09 0.45
N ILE A 201 8.23 19.17 -0.16
CA ILE A 201 9.52 18.70 0.37
C ILE A 201 10.61 19.30 -0.52
N ASP A 202 11.39 20.22 0.04
CA ASP A 202 12.61 20.75 -0.57
C ASP A 202 13.83 19.98 -0.05
N ARG A 203 13.95 19.82 1.27
CA ARG A 203 15.10 19.21 1.96
C ARG A 203 14.68 18.55 3.27
N ILE A 204 15.21 17.36 3.54
CA ILE A 204 14.86 16.57 4.74
C ILE A 204 15.09 17.36 6.03
N GLU A 205 16.21 18.06 6.17
CA GLU A 205 16.56 18.79 7.41
C GLU A 205 15.63 19.98 7.71
N LYS A 206 14.89 20.44 6.69
CA LYS A 206 13.95 21.55 6.81
C LYS A 206 12.52 21.05 7.00
N ASP A 207 12.13 20.06 6.21
CA ASP A 207 10.72 19.69 6.02
C ASP A 207 10.31 18.44 6.83
N PHE A 208 11.27 17.74 7.43
CA PHE A 208 11.01 16.67 8.40
C PHE A 208 11.39 17.12 9.80
N ILE A 209 10.58 16.69 10.77
CA ILE A 209 10.80 16.95 12.19
C ILE A 209 10.87 15.64 12.95
N TYR A 210 11.43 15.69 14.17
CA TYR A 210 11.50 14.52 15.02
C TYR A 210 10.10 14.10 15.47
N TYR A 211 9.84 12.82 15.33
CA TYR A 211 8.66 12.18 15.90
C TYR A 211 8.58 12.44 17.41
N SER A 212 7.37 12.61 17.91
CA SER A 212 7.08 12.44 19.33
C SER A 212 5.68 11.85 19.50
N THR A 213 5.47 11.09 20.58
CA THR A 213 4.12 10.66 20.99
C THR A 213 3.13 11.82 21.02
N LYS A 214 3.56 13.03 21.41
CA LYS A 214 2.68 14.21 21.44
C LYS A 214 2.17 14.57 20.03
N LEU A 215 3.07 14.66 19.04
CA LEU A 215 2.69 14.98 17.66
C LEU A 215 1.78 13.91 17.06
N ASN A 216 2.10 12.63 17.31
CA ASN A 216 1.25 11.52 16.87
C ASN A 216 -0.14 11.57 17.53
N ARG A 217 -0.18 11.93 18.81
CA ARG A 217 -1.43 12.05 19.57
C ARG A 217 -2.33 13.15 19.02
N GLU A 218 -1.75 14.29 18.65
CA GLU A 218 -2.44 15.42 18.01
C GLU A 218 -3.00 15.01 16.63
N LEU A 219 -2.21 14.28 15.83
CA LEU A 219 -2.67 13.72 14.55
C LEU A 219 -3.84 12.75 14.74
N ILE A 220 -3.74 11.81 15.69
CA ILE A 220 -4.81 10.87 16.02
C ILE A 220 -6.09 11.60 16.45
N GLU A 221 -5.99 12.62 17.32
CA GLU A 221 -7.16 13.44 17.68
C GLU A 221 -7.79 14.10 16.44
N ASN A 222 -6.97 14.74 15.61
CA ASN A 222 -7.45 15.42 14.43
C ASN A 222 -8.19 14.45 13.49
N VAL A 223 -7.59 13.30 13.18
CA VAL A 223 -8.23 12.31 12.29
C VAL A 223 -9.47 11.71 12.93
N PHE A 224 -9.39 11.23 14.17
CA PHE A 224 -10.48 10.45 14.78
C PHE A 224 -11.71 11.30 15.05
N ASN A 225 -11.54 12.60 15.35
CA ASN A 225 -12.67 13.51 15.56
C ASN A 225 -13.38 13.89 14.26
N ASN A 226 -12.71 13.76 13.11
CA ASN A 226 -13.25 14.10 11.79
C ASN A 226 -13.71 12.87 10.97
N VAL A 227 -13.52 11.65 11.49
CA VAL A 227 -13.93 10.40 10.83
C VAL A 227 -14.98 9.68 11.65
N GLU A 228 -16.19 9.56 11.09
CA GLU A 228 -17.40 9.12 11.80
C GLU A 228 -17.25 7.77 12.52
N PHE A 229 -16.57 6.79 11.90
CA PHE A 229 -16.38 5.46 12.50
C PHE A 229 -15.21 5.39 13.50
N LEU A 230 -14.36 6.42 13.58
CA LEU A 230 -13.23 6.50 14.52
C LEU A 230 -13.55 7.35 15.77
N LYS A 231 -14.54 8.24 15.68
CA LYS A 231 -14.84 9.22 16.75
C LYS A 231 -15.14 8.61 18.11
N ASN A 232 -15.67 7.40 18.14
CA ASN A 232 -16.07 6.72 19.38
C ASN A 232 -14.95 5.88 20.01
N ILE A 233 -13.76 5.83 19.40
CA ILE A 233 -12.63 5.10 19.99
C ILE A 233 -12.21 5.81 21.31
N PRO A 234 -12.19 5.09 22.45
CA PRO A 234 -11.90 5.67 23.76
C PRO A 234 -10.56 6.40 23.83
N LYS A 235 -10.48 7.42 24.68
CA LYS A 235 -9.28 8.25 24.85
C LYS A 235 -8.05 7.39 25.21
N GLU A 236 -8.22 6.41 26.09
CA GLU A 236 -7.16 5.52 26.55
C GLU A 236 -6.60 4.68 25.40
N ALA A 237 -7.46 4.25 24.47
CA ALA A 237 -7.05 3.52 23.27
C ALA A 237 -6.26 4.44 22.32
N ARG A 238 -6.71 5.69 22.13
CA ARG A 238 -5.98 6.70 21.34
C ARG A 238 -4.60 7.02 21.96
N ASP A 239 -4.53 7.16 23.29
CA ASP A 239 -3.29 7.37 24.03
C ASP A 239 -2.35 6.15 23.92
N SER A 240 -2.90 4.95 23.85
CA SER A 240 -2.13 3.73 23.59
C SER A 240 -1.58 3.69 22.17
N MET A 241 -2.41 4.00 21.16
CA MET A 241 -1.99 4.07 19.75
C MET A 241 -0.89 5.12 19.54
N ALA A 242 -0.99 6.27 20.20
CA ALA A 242 0.00 7.33 20.09
C ALA A 242 1.38 6.92 20.64
N ARG A 243 1.41 6.13 21.72
CA ARG A 243 2.65 5.63 22.36
C ARG A 243 3.22 4.40 21.68
N TYR A 244 2.40 3.66 20.94
CA TYR A 244 2.76 2.36 20.38
C TYR A 244 4.06 2.38 19.54
N PRO A 245 4.34 3.38 18.67
CA PRO A 245 5.61 3.43 17.95
C PRO A 245 6.86 3.48 18.84
N GLU A 246 6.78 4.06 20.03
CA GLU A 246 7.91 4.14 20.99
C GLU A 246 8.13 2.83 21.76
N SER A 247 7.24 1.84 21.61
CA SER A 247 7.40 0.53 22.26
C SER A 247 8.36 -0.41 21.53
N PHE A 248 8.75 -0.07 20.30
CA PHE A 248 9.65 -0.87 19.49
C PHE A 248 11.11 -0.53 19.76
N ILE A 249 11.97 -1.55 19.61
CA ILE A 249 13.41 -1.42 19.74
C ILE A 249 14.03 -1.81 18.40
N CYS A 250 14.79 -0.90 17.81
CA CYS A 250 15.63 -1.20 16.65
C CYS A 250 16.93 -1.84 17.15
N ASN A 251 17.22 -3.05 16.67
CA ASN A 251 18.45 -3.77 16.99
C ASN A 251 19.41 -3.66 15.80
N GLU A 252 20.67 -3.29 16.06
CA GLU A 252 21.76 -3.29 15.05
C GLU A 252 22.25 -4.72 14.74
#